data_AF-A0A5J4L1V8-F1
#
_entry.id   AF-A0A5J4L1V8-F1
#
_cell.length_a   1.000
_cell.length_b   1.000
_cell.length_c   1.000
_cell.angle_alpha   90.00
_cell.angle_beta   90.00
_cell.angle_gamma   90.00
#
_symmetry.space_group_name_H-M   'P 1'
#
loop_
_entity.id
_entity.type
_entity.pdbx_description
1 polymer ?
#
loop_
_entity_poly.entity_id
_entity_poly.type
_entity_poly.pdbx_seq_one_letter_code
_entity_poly.pdbx_strand_id
1 'polypeptide(L)' 'MPGDKLGRVISLDTLGSFAMAPVGEILGGIMTDRLGAGPIFIIFGLFNLLTVLLPLFVREVRTLE' A
#
# COMPACT_ATOMS: atom_id res chain seq x y z
N MET A 1 8.11 7.75 17.23
CA MET A 1 7.59 6.53 17.93
C MET A 1 8.59 6.06 18.99
N PRO A 2 8.15 5.46 20.11
CA PRO A 2 9.04 4.85 21.10
C PRO A 2 9.89 3.73 20.45
N GLY A 3 11.22 3.79 20.61
CA GLY A 3 12.16 2.88 19.93
C GLY A 3 11.97 1.41 20.29
N ASP A 4 11.43 1.11 21.47
CA ASP A 4 11.11 -0.24 21.96
C ASP A 4 9.97 -0.91 21.18
N LYS A 5 9.11 -0.13 20.52
CA LYS A 5 7.96 -0.64 19.75
C LYS A 5 8.23 -0.69 18.25
N LEU A 6 9.28 -0.03 17.77
CA LEU A 6 9.58 0.09 16.35
C LEU A 6 9.75 -1.27 15.68
N GLY A 7 10.48 -2.20 16.32
CA GLY A 7 10.67 -3.55 15.79
C GLY A 7 9.37 -4.34 15.63
N ARG A 8 8.39 -4.13 16.53
CA ARG A 8 7.07 -4.77 16.44
C ARG A 8 6.19 -4.14 15.36
N VAL A 9 6.31 -2.84 15.15
CA VAL A 9 5.58 -2.13 14.07
C VAL A 9 6.10 -2.60 12.71
N ILE A 10 7.41 -2.65 12.52
CA ILE A 10 8.04 -3.09 11.27
C ILE A 10 7.68 -4.56 10.96
N SER A 11 7.71 -5.44 11.96
CA SER A 11 7.38 -6.85 11.73
C SER A 11 5.92 -7.07 11.33
N LEU A 12 4.99 -6.32 11.93
CA LEU A 12 3.58 -6.35 11.55
C LEU A 12 3.35 -5.80 10.14
N ASP A 13 4.00 -4.69 9.80
CA ASP A 13 3.93 -4.09 8.46
C ASP A 13 4.47 -5.06 7.39
N THR A 14 5.61 -5.67 7.65
CA THR A 14 6.23 -6.66 6.76
C THR A 14 5.33 -7.87 6.56
N LEU A 15 4.81 -8.44 7.66
CA LEU A 15 3.90 -9.58 7.59
C LEU A 15 2.61 -9.23 6.82
N GLY A 16 2.03 -8.06 7.10
CA GLY A 16 0.85 -7.58 6.40
C GLY A 16 1.09 -7.42 4.89
N SER A 17 2.24 -6.85 4.51
CA SER A 17 2.64 -6.68 3.11
C SER A 17 2.76 -8.02 2.39
N PHE A 18 3.45 -9.00 2.99
CA PHE A 18 3.58 -10.33 2.40
C PHE A 18 2.25 -11.10 2.35
N ALA A 19 1.40 -10.94 3.37
CA ALA A 19 0.08 -11.56 3.37
C ALA A 19 -0.85 -10.97 2.30
N MET A 20 -0.74 -9.66 2.03
CA MET A 20 -1.57 -8.97 1.04
C MET A 20 -1.07 -9.12 -0.40
N ALA A 21 0.20 -9.44 -0.62
CA ALA A 21 0.75 -9.66 -1.96
C ALA A 21 -0.06 -10.69 -2.81
N PRO A 22 -0.31 -11.93 -2.35
CA PRO A 22 -1.09 -12.89 -3.14
C PRO A 22 -2.55 -12.45 -3.33
N VAL A 23 -3.12 -11.74 -2.35
CA VAL A 23 -4.49 -11.20 -2.45
C VAL A 23 -4.57 -10.15 -3.55
N GLY A 24 -3.56 -9.27 -3.64
CA GLY A 24 -3.44 -8.27 -4.70
C GLY A 24 -3.30 -8.90 -6.08
N GLU A 25 -2.49 -9.95 -6.23
CA GLU A 25 -2.33 -10.65 -7.50
C GLU A 25 -3.64 -11.33 -7.96
N ILE A 26 -4.31 -12.06 -7.06
CA ILE A 26 -5.58 -12.74 -7.39
C ILE A 26 -6.67 -11.71 -7.77
N LEU A 27 -6.83 -10.67 -6.96
CA LEU A 27 -7.84 -9.64 -7.23
C LEU A 27 -7.52 -8.88 -8.52
N GLY A 28 -6.26 -8.51 -8.71
CA GLY A 28 -5.79 -7.83 -9.92
C GLY A 28 -6.07 -8.66 -11.18
N GLY A 29 -5.78 -9.95 -11.15
CA GLY A 29 -6.08 -10.88 -12.25
C GLY A 29 -7.57 -10.96 -12.56
N ILE A 30 -8.41 -11.27 -11.55
CA ILE A 30 -9.87 -11.40 -11.74
C ILE A 30 -10.48 -10.09 -12.26
N MET A 31 -10.06 -8.94 -11.73
CA MET A 31 -10.58 -7.65 -12.16
C MET A 31 -10.13 -7.32 -13.58
N THR A 32 -8.87 -7.62 -13.92
CA THR A 32 -8.31 -7.42 -15.26
C THR A 32 -9.01 -8.29 -16.30
N ASP A 33 -9.33 -9.55 -15.98
CA ASP A 33 -10.04 -10.45 -16.89
C ASP A 33 -11.47 -9.97 -17.19
N ARG A 34 -12.13 -9.32 -16.22
CA ARG A 34 -13.53 -8.87 -16.35
C ARG A 34 -13.67 -7.47 -16.95
N LEU A 35 -12.76 -6.57 -16.63
CA LEU A 35 -12.86 -5.14 -16.94
C LEU A 35 -11.79 -4.66 -17.94
N GLY A 36 -10.83 -5.52 -18.28
CA GLY A 36 -9.69 -5.21 -19.12
C GLY A 36 -8.54 -4.56 -18.33
N ALA A 37 -7.33 -4.67 -18.88
CA ALA A 37 -6.12 -4.20 -18.20
C ALA A 37 -6.06 -2.68 -18.05
N GLY A 38 -6.43 -1.91 -19.09
CA GLY A 38 -6.31 -0.45 -19.10
C GLY A 38 -7.03 0.24 -17.93
N PRO A 39 -8.35 0.03 -17.75
CA PRO A 39 -9.10 0.64 -16.64
C PRO A 39 -8.58 0.23 -15.27
N ILE A 40 -8.21 -1.05 -15.11
CA ILE A 40 -7.70 -1.58 -13.84
C ILE A 40 -6.36 -0.96 -13.47
N PHE A 41 -5.43 -0.83 -14.43
CA PHE A 41 -4.17 -0.14 -14.18
C PHE A 41 -4.36 1.31 -13.72
N ILE A 42 -5.30 2.03 -14.32
CA ILE A 42 -5.60 3.42 -13.92
C ILE A 42 -6.18 3.45 -12.49
N ILE A 43 -7.13 2.57 -12.17
CA ILE A 43 -7.77 2.54 -10.85
C ILE A 43 -6.76 2.20 -9.75
N PHE A 44 -5.99 1.11 -9.91
CA PHE A 44 -5.00 0.71 -8.91
C PHE A 44 -3.81 1.67 -8.86
N GLY A 45 -3.42 2.26 -9.99
CA GLY A 45 -2.41 3.31 -10.04
C GLY A 45 -2.84 4.55 -9.27
N LEU A 46 -4.10 4.99 -9.44
CA LEU A 46 -4.65 6.11 -8.68
C LEU A 46 -4.75 5.79 -7.20
N PHE A 47 -5.18 4.57 -6.84
CA PHE A 47 -5.22 4.12 -5.45
C PHE A 47 -3.83 4.11 -4.80
N ASN A 48 -2.81 3.64 -5.53
CA ASN A 48 -1.42 3.67 -5.08
C ASN A 48 -0.93 5.11 -4.89
N LEU A 49 -1.20 6.00 -5.84
CA LEU A 49 -0.86 7.41 -5.74
C LEU A 49 -1.46 8.05 -4.49
N LEU A 50 -2.75 7.80 -4.23
CA LEU A 50 -3.40 8.29 -3.00
C LEU A 50 -2.74 7.74 -1.74
N THR A 51 -2.40 6.45 -1.72
CA THR A 51 -1.72 5.80 -0.59
C THR A 51 -0.36 6.42 -0.30
N VAL A 52 0.39 6.82 -1.33
CA VAL A 52 1.70 7.49 -1.17
C VAL A 52 1.54 8.96 -0.78
N LEU A 53 0.52 9.65 -1.27
CA LEU A 53 0.25 11.06 -0.94
C LEU A 53 -0.28 11.24 0.48
N LEU A 54 -1.05 10.29 1.00
CA LEU A 54 -1.66 10.36 2.33
C LEU A 54 -0.64 10.61 3.47
N PRO A 55 0.49 9.88 3.57
CA PRO A 55 1.53 10.16 4.54
C PRO A 55 2.09 11.58 4.48
N LEU A 56 2.13 12.22 3.30
CA LEU A 56 2.67 13.58 3.15
C LEU A 56 1.78 14.66 3.79
N PHE A 57 0.54 14.34 4.14
CA PHE A 57 -0.31 15.23 4.95
C PHE A 57 0.09 15.22 6.43
N VAL A 58 0.86 14.23 6.87
CA VAL A 58 1.42 14.18 8.23
C VAL A 58 2.68 15.04 8.27
N ARG A 59 2.68 16.08 9.11
CA ARG A 59 3.78 17.04 9.22
C ARG A 59 5.12 16.37 9.52
N GLU A 60 5.12 15.42 10.45
CA GLU A 60 6.30 14.65 10.89
C GLU A 60 6.93 13.84 9.72
N VAL A 61 6.10 13.26 8.84
CA VAL A 61 6.57 12.56 7.64
C VAL A 61 7.12 13.55 6.60
N ARG A 62 6.49 14.72 6.47
CA ARG A 62 6.90 15.75 5.51
C ARG A 62 8.23 16.41 5.87
N THR A 63 8.48 16.65 7.15
CA THR A 63 9.68 17.35 7.62
C THR A 63 10.84 16.41 7.93
N LEU A 64 10.59 15.09 8.04
CA LEU A 64 11.59 14.06 8.38
C LEU A 64 12.44 14.46 9.61
N GLU A 65 11.80 15.11 10.58
CA GLU A 65 12.37 15.52 11.87
C GLU A 65 12.09 14.48 12.96
#